data_AF-A0A1G8C506-F1
#
_entry.id   AF-A0A1G8C506-F1
#
_cell.length_a   1.000
_cell.length_b   1.000
_cell.length_c   1.000
_cell.angle_alpha   90.00
_cell.angle_beta   90.00
_cell.angle_gamma   90.00
#
_symmetry.space_group_name_H-M   'P 1'
#
loop_
_entity.id
_entity.type
_entity.pdbx_description
1 polymer ?
#
loop_
_entity_poly.entity_id
_entity_poly.type
_entity_poly.pdbx_seq_one_letter_code
_entity_poly.pdbx_strand_id
1 'polypeptide(L)'
;MSKSRDLIYLNAYPNEDRIVSCGIEFKEFMTALENPLDNILVLAGYFDEGEFDYTTRCNFIREEIIPNIINTDVYKFGDFCWVDFTDIESLGTLEPREVAELLYLGHMMKPVASPFFDKLNNRFSYLAHDDGWFNTFYSRNLREFEHIIGKVIRLKVNRRKVVPEIPLEISNQLIEYAQDGLLLDFDHVIRGRSLEIPIFSIGKMLNMDDMYNNLQKHLQRAKFGACLVLKKSGWSIQPYYYR
;
A
#
# COMPACT_ATOMS: atom_id res chain seq x y z
N MET A 1 -13.80 0.14 16.59
CA MET A 1 -13.94 -0.04 15.13
C MET A 1 -12.97 0.92 14.49
N SER A 2 -11.92 0.42 13.82
CA SER A 2 -10.90 1.29 13.24
C SER A 2 -11.54 2.17 12.17
N LYS A 3 -11.45 3.49 12.37
CA LYS A 3 -11.94 4.53 11.47
C LYS A 3 -11.09 4.68 10.19
N SER A 4 -9.99 3.92 10.06
CA SER A 4 -9.11 3.97 8.88
C SER A 4 -9.68 3.27 7.64
N ARG A 5 -10.84 2.60 7.75
CA ARG A 5 -11.41 1.79 6.67
C ARG A 5 -12.13 2.58 5.59
N ASP A 6 -12.44 3.84 5.85
CA ASP A 6 -13.36 4.64 5.04
C ASP A 6 -12.67 5.76 4.24
N LEU A 7 -11.34 5.75 4.18
CA LEU A 7 -10.55 6.57 3.27
C LEU A 7 -9.34 5.79 2.75
N ILE A 8 -8.80 6.23 1.61
CA ILE A 8 -7.42 5.91 1.21
C ILE A 8 -6.69 7.22 1.02
N TYR A 9 -5.50 7.34 1.58
CA TYR A 9 -4.60 8.45 1.32
C TYR A 9 -3.30 7.94 0.70
N LEU A 10 -2.78 8.62 -0.33
CA LEU A 10 -1.61 8.24 -1.10
C LEU A 10 -0.68 9.44 -1.32
N ASN A 11 0.61 9.24 -1.06
CA ASN A 11 1.69 10.10 -1.55
C ASN A 11 2.62 9.30 -2.46
N ALA A 12 2.67 9.64 -3.73
CA ALA A 12 3.58 9.04 -4.68
C ALA A 12 4.89 9.83 -4.81
N TYR A 13 6.01 9.11 -4.83
CA TYR A 13 7.35 9.62 -5.11
C TYR A 13 7.98 8.75 -6.21
N PRO A 14 7.59 8.94 -7.50
CA PRO A 14 8.06 8.10 -8.59
C PRO A 14 9.58 8.04 -8.73
N ASN A 15 10.27 9.14 -8.45
CA ASN A 15 11.75 9.21 -8.52
C ASN A 15 12.45 8.41 -7.40
N GLU A 16 11.70 7.95 -6.40
CA GLU A 16 12.19 7.17 -5.25
C GLU A 16 11.59 5.75 -5.25
N ASP A 17 10.85 5.38 -6.31
CA ASP A 17 10.10 4.12 -6.40
C ASP A 17 9.20 3.87 -5.17
N ARG A 18 8.72 4.95 -4.55
CA ARG A 18 8.16 4.95 -3.20
C ARG A 18 6.76 5.54 -3.16
N ILE A 19 5.91 4.92 -2.35
CA ILE A 19 4.57 5.40 -2.06
C ILE A 19 4.30 5.30 -0.57
N VAL A 20 3.79 6.38 0.01
CA VAL A 20 3.26 6.37 1.37
C VAL A 20 1.75 6.27 1.29
N SER A 21 1.16 5.39 2.09
CA SER A 21 -0.27 5.14 2.10
C SER A 21 -0.86 5.06 3.50
N CYS A 22 -2.14 5.40 3.60
CA CYS A 22 -3.01 5.14 4.73
C CYS A 22 -4.33 4.59 4.20
N GLY A 23 -4.94 3.66 4.93
CA GLY A 23 -6.21 3.01 4.57
C GLY A 23 -6.07 1.77 3.69
N ILE A 24 -4.86 1.28 3.42
CA ILE A 24 -4.62 0.03 2.68
C ILE A 24 -4.06 -1.02 3.64
N GLU A 25 -4.88 -2.01 4.00
CA GLU A 25 -4.49 -3.12 4.87
C GLU A 25 -3.63 -4.15 4.10
N PHE A 26 -2.74 -4.87 4.78
CA PHE A 26 -1.87 -5.91 4.22
C PHE A 26 -2.66 -6.92 3.40
N LYS A 27 -3.81 -7.36 3.92
CA LYS A 27 -4.71 -8.28 3.20
C LYS A 27 -5.17 -7.72 1.86
N GLU A 28 -5.54 -6.44 1.82
CA GLU A 28 -6.00 -5.76 0.61
C GLU A 28 -4.87 -5.62 -0.40
N PHE A 29 -3.68 -5.25 0.08
CA PHE A 29 -2.46 -5.18 -0.73
C PHE A 29 -2.11 -6.54 -1.36
N MET A 30 -2.02 -7.60 -0.56
CA MET A 30 -1.65 -8.94 -1.02
C MET A 30 -2.68 -9.53 -1.97
N THR A 31 -3.98 -9.32 -1.72
CA THR A 31 -5.06 -9.77 -2.61
C THR A 31 -5.05 -9.02 -3.95
N ALA A 32 -4.46 -7.82 -3.99
CA ALA A 32 -4.39 -6.99 -5.18
C ALA A 32 -3.19 -7.30 -6.09
N LEU A 33 -2.21 -8.08 -5.63
CA LEU A 33 -1.07 -8.49 -6.46
C LEU A 33 -1.54 -9.25 -7.72
N GLU A 34 -0.86 -9.02 -8.85
CA GLU A 34 -1.07 -9.82 -10.07
C GLU A 34 -0.34 -11.14 -10.01
N ASN A 35 0.92 -11.07 -9.56
CA ASN A 35 1.79 -12.22 -9.38
C ASN A 35 2.01 -12.41 -7.87
N PRO A 36 1.72 -13.60 -7.32
CA PRO A 36 1.98 -13.88 -5.90
C PRO A 36 3.47 -13.71 -5.55
N LEU A 37 3.76 -13.61 -4.26
CA LEU A 37 5.14 -13.57 -3.76
C LEU A 37 5.64 -15.01 -3.56
N ASP A 38 6.92 -15.25 -3.86
CA ASP A 38 7.56 -16.55 -3.62
C ASP A 38 7.86 -16.72 -2.13
N ASN A 39 8.48 -15.72 -1.51
CA ASN A 39 8.77 -15.72 -0.08
C ASN A 39 8.75 -14.30 0.49
N ILE A 40 8.62 -14.18 1.81
CA ILE A 40 8.64 -12.92 2.55
C ILE A 40 9.65 -13.00 3.68
N LEU A 41 10.61 -12.08 3.74
CA LEU A 41 11.51 -11.91 4.88
C LEU A 41 10.97 -10.82 5.80
N VAL A 42 10.65 -11.18 7.04
CA VAL A 42 10.06 -10.27 8.04
C VAL A 42 11.16 -9.50 8.76
N LEU A 43 11.19 -8.18 8.58
CA LEU A 43 12.20 -7.27 9.12
C LEU A 43 11.80 -6.64 10.45
N ALA A 44 10.50 -6.46 10.69
CA ALA A 44 9.95 -5.98 11.95
C ALA A 44 8.54 -6.53 12.18
N GLY A 45 8.22 -6.76 13.45
CA GLY A 45 6.91 -7.25 13.90
C GLY A 45 6.99 -8.47 14.80
N TYR A 46 5.92 -8.69 15.57
CA TYR A 46 5.76 -9.89 16.39
C TYR A 46 5.19 -11.02 15.53
N PHE A 47 6.07 -11.70 14.81
CA PHE A 47 5.70 -12.80 13.91
C PHE A 47 6.32 -14.12 14.37
N ASP A 48 5.48 -15.13 14.60
CA ASP A 48 5.90 -16.46 15.13
C ASP A 48 5.50 -17.63 14.20
N GLU A 49 4.88 -17.34 13.05
CA GLU A 49 4.30 -18.36 12.15
C GLU A 49 5.20 -18.68 10.93
N GLY A 50 6.52 -18.61 11.07
CA GLY A 50 7.47 -18.86 9.96
C GLY A 50 8.74 -19.61 10.35
N GLU A 51 9.67 -19.66 9.41
CA GLU A 51 10.98 -20.26 9.58
C GLU A 51 12.02 -19.20 9.95
N PHE A 52 13.05 -19.60 10.69
CA PHE A 52 14.10 -18.67 11.13
C PHE A 52 15.35 -18.82 10.27
N ASP A 53 15.81 -17.73 9.67
CA ASP A 53 17.09 -17.68 8.96
C ASP A 53 18.24 -17.24 9.89
N TYR A 54 19.32 -18.00 9.91
CA TYR A 54 20.45 -17.76 10.80
C TYR A 54 21.39 -16.65 10.33
N THR A 55 21.37 -16.32 9.03
CA THR A 55 22.24 -15.29 8.44
C THR A 55 21.73 -13.90 8.76
N THR A 56 20.45 -13.67 8.49
CA THR A 56 19.74 -12.40 8.73
C THR A 56 19.26 -12.26 10.17
N ARG A 57 19.07 -13.38 10.89
CA ARG A 57 18.42 -13.46 12.20
C ARG A 57 16.94 -13.03 12.16
N CYS A 58 16.32 -13.13 10.98
CA CYS A 58 14.92 -12.80 10.75
C CYS A 58 14.08 -14.06 10.54
N ASN A 59 12.78 -13.94 10.80
CA ASN A 59 11.81 -14.93 10.36
C ASN A 59 11.48 -14.71 8.87
N PHE A 60 11.22 -15.79 8.15
CA PHE A 60 10.70 -15.75 6.78
C PHE A 60 9.49 -16.66 6.60
N ILE A 61 8.69 -16.33 5.59
CA ILE A 61 7.45 -17.01 5.23
C ILE A 61 7.62 -17.52 3.80
N ARG A 62 7.38 -18.81 3.60
CA ARG A 62 7.38 -19.44 2.27
C ARG A 62 6.06 -19.26 1.55
N GLU A 63 6.07 -19.35 0.23
CA GLU A 63 4.90 -19.23 -0.65
C GLU A 63 3.70 -20.04 -0.17
N GLU A 64 3.91 -21.26 0.33
CA GLU A 64 2.84 -22.17 0.68
C GLU A 64 2.06 -21.69 1.92
N ILE A 65 2.68 -20.86 2.76
CA ILE A 65 2.11 -20.33 4.00
C ILE A 65 1.53 -18.92 3.82
N ILE A 66 1.98 -18.16 2.82
CA ILE A 66 1.51 -16.79 2.56
C ILE A 66 -0.04 -16.67 2.52
N PRO A 67 -0.80 -17.58 1.86
CA PRO A 67 -2.26 -17.52 1.87
C PRO A 67 -2.89 -17.59 3.26
N ASN A 68 -2.25 -18.27 4.21
CA ASN A 68 -2.72 -18.34 5.60
C ASN A 68 -2.52 -16.98 6.28
N ILE A 69 -1.33 -16.38 6.11
CA ILE A 69 -0.98 -15.07 6.69
C ILE A 69 -1.87 -13.93 6.16
N ILE A 70 -2.28 -13.97 4.88
CA ILE A 70 -3.23 -13.00 4.31
C ILE A 70 -4.56 -12.98 5.09
N ASN A 71 -4.92 -14.08 5.76
CA ASN A 71 -6.17 -14.20 6.50
C ASN A 71 -6.00 -14.05 8.03
N THR A 72 -4.78 -13.84 8.53
CA THR A 72 -4.55 -13.55 9.95
C THR A 72 -4.74 -12.07 10.27
N ASP A 73 -4.86 -11.78 11.56
CA ASP A 73 -4.99 -10.43 12.09
C ASP A 73 -3.61 -9.81 12.29
N VAL A 74 -2.96 -9.43 11.19
CA VAL A 74 -1.57 -8.92 11.20
C VAL A 74 -1.43 -7.60 11.96
N TYR A 75 -2.53 -6.90 12.25
CA TYR A 75 -2.53 -5.72 13.12
C TYR A 75 -1.93 -6.03 14.50
N LYS A 76 -2.10 -7.26 15.00
CA LYS A 76 -1.51 -7.71 16.28
C LYS A 76 0.01 -7.83 16.26
N PHE A 77 0.62 -7.81 15.08
CA PHE A 77 2.08 -7.89 14.95
C PHE A 77 2.75 -6.53 15.25
N GLY A 78 1.96 -5.44 15.35
CA GLY A 78 2.46 -4.09 15.53
C GLY A 78 3.01 -3.55 14.22
N ASP A 79 4.33 -3.32 14.18
CA ASP A 79 5.02 -3.12 12.91
C ASP A 79 4.93 -4.40 12.09
N PHE A 80 4.73 -4.27 10.78
CA PHE A 80 4.84 -5.40 9.88
C PHE A 80 5.63 -4.96 8.65
N CYS A 81 6.95 -4.98 8.81
CA CYS A 81 7.89 -4.59 7.77
C CYS A 81 8.51 -5.84 7.14
N TRP A 82 8.52 -5.91 5.82
CA TRP A 82 9.05 -7.06 5.11
C TRP A 82 9.54 -6.72 3.69
N VAL A 83 10.35 -7.62 3.14
CA VAL A 83 10.73 -7.65 1.72
C VAL A 83 10.39 -9.01 1.13
N ASP A 84 9.97 -9.07 -0.13
CA ASP A 84 9.83 -10.36 -0.82
C ASP A 84 11.20 -10.89 -1.27
N PHE A 85 11.31 -12.18 -1.54
CA PHE A 85 12.52 -12.74 -2.16
C PHE A 85 12.21 -14.03 -2.92
N THR A 86 12.99 -14.32 -3.95
CA THR A 86 12.72 -15.46 -4.85
C THR A 86 13.28 -16.78 -4.32
N ASP A 87 14.53 -16.79 -3.87
CA ASP A 87 15.25 -18.02 -3.51
C ASP A 87 15.68 -18.03 -2.05
N ILE A 88 15.32 -19.09 -1.31
CA ILE A 88 15.70 -19.27 0.09
C ILE A 88 17.21 -19.41 0.26
N GLU A 89 17.90 -20.02 -0.71
CA GLU A 89 19.36 -20.15 -0.65
C GLU A 89 20.06 -18.78 -0.68
N SER A 90 19.42 -17.76 -1.27
CA SER A 90 19.98 -16.41 -1.35
C SER A 90 20.18 -15.74 0.01
N LEU A 91 19.37 -16.10 1.02
CA LEU A 91 19.51 -15.56 2.39
C LEU A 91 20.89 -15.88 2.97
N GLY A 92 21.37 -17.11 2.74
CA GLY A 92 22.69 -17.58 3.18
C GLY A 92 23.88 -16.91 2.48
N THR A 93 23.61 -16.16 1.41
CA THR A 93 24.64 -15.48 0.62
C THR A 93 24.77 -14.00 0.95
N LEU A 94 23.88 -13.42 1.78
CA LEU A 94 23.91 -12.00 2.12
C LEU A 94 25.20 -11.63 2.88
N GLU A 95 25.82 -10.52 2.48
CA GLU A 95 26.97 -9.96 3.20
C GLU A 95 26.52 -9.29 4.51
N PRO A 96 27.40 -9.17 5.52
CA PRO A 96 27.10 -8.45 6.76
C PRO A 96 26.57 -7.02 6.54
N ARG A 97 27.05 -6.35 5.49
CA ARG A 97 26.54 -5.02 5.11
C ARG A 97 25.09 -5.07 4.62
N GLU A 98 24.74 -6.03 3.79
CA GLU A 98 23.38 -6.19 3.26
C GLU A 98 22.40 -6.54 4.39
N VAL A 99 22.82 -7.41 5.32
CA VAL A 99 22.05 -7.70 6.54
C VAL A 99 21.85 -6.44 7.39
N ALA A 100 22.89 -5.61 7.58
CA ALA A 100 22.75 -4.36 8.31
C ALA A 100 21.80 -3.37 7.63
N GLU A 101 21.82 -3.30 6.29
CA GLU A 101 20.91 -2.46 5.50
C GLU A 101 19.45 -2.97 5.58
N LEU A 102 19.21 -4.30 5.60
CA LEU A 102 17.89 -4.90 5.85
C LEU A 102 17.35 -4.57 7.26
N LEU A 103 18.19 -4.72 8.29
CA LEU A 103 17.81 -4.40 9.67
C LEU A 103 17.52 -2.91 9.83
N TYR A 104 18.33 -2.04 9.20
CA TYR A 104 18.06 -0.61 9.17
C TYR A 104 16.74 -0.30 8.46
N LEU A 105 16.46 -0.95 7.33
CA LEU A 105 15.24 -0.75 6.55
C LEU A 105 13.99 -1.05 7.39
N GLY A 106 13.97 -2.17 8.11
CA GLY A 106 12.89 -2.52 9.03
C GLY A 106 12.79 -1.54 10.20
N HIS A 107 13.90 -1.25 10.88
CA HIS A 107 13.91 -0.44 12.09
C HIS A 107 13.60 1.04 11.85
N MET A 108 14.13 1.62 10.78
CA MET A 108 13.99 3.05 10.46
C MET A 108 12.87 3.32 9.45
N MET A 109 12.23 2.28 8.94
CA MET A 109 11.20 2.32 7.89
C MET A 109 11.62 3.12 6.65
N LYS A 110 12.91 3.07 6.32
CA LYS A 110 13.51 3.74 5.15
C LYS A 110 14.85 3.08 4.79
N PRO A 111 15.24 3.06 3.52
CA PRO A 111 16.51 2.48 3.11
C PRO A 111 17.71 3.35 3.51
N VAL A 112 18.88 2.71 3.67
CA VAL A 112 20.17 3.43 3.72
C VAL A 112 20.55 3.95 2.34
N ALA A 113 20.48 3.07 1.33
CA ALA A 113 20.83 3.37 -0.05
C ALA A 113 19.74 2.94 -1.03
N SER A 114 19.27 1.69 -0.92
CA SER A 114 18.24 1.11 -1.76
C SER A 114 17.25 0.32 -0.91
N PRO A 115 15.94 0.32 -1.24
CA PRO A 115 14.97 -0.60 -0.67
C PRO A 115 14.99 -1.96 -1.42
N PHE A 116 15.92 -2.15 -2.35
CA PHE A 116 16.02 -3.36 -3.14
C PHE A 116 17.42 -3.99 -3.05
N PHE A 117 17.44 -5.30 -2.89
CA PHE A 117 18.60 -6.15 -2.65
C PHE A 117 18.71 -7.16 -3.79
N ASP A 118 19.83 -7.11 -4.52
CA ASP A 118 19.99 -7.88 -5.75
C ASP A 118 20.07 -9.39 -5.51
N LYS A 119 20.71 -9.81 -4.40
CA LYS A 119 20.75 -11.24 -4.01
C LYS A 119 19.36 -11.80 -3.69
N LEU A 120 18.48 -10.99 -3.08
CA LEU A 120 17.11 -11.41 -2.78
C LEU A 120 16.19 -11.35 -4.00
N ASN A 121 16.57 -10.55 -5.01
CA ASN A 121 15.73 -10.24 -6.16
C ASN A 121 14.33 -9.73 -5.74
N ASN A 122 14.26 -8.96 -4.65
CA ASN A 122 12.98 -8.48 -4.13
C ASN A 122 12.33 -7.49 -5.09
N ARG A 123 11.03 -7.63 -5.33
CA ARG A 123 10.22 -6.67 -6.09
C ARG A 123 9.69 -5.55 -5.22
N PHE A 124 9.50 -5.83 -3.94
CA PHE A 124 8.81 -4.99 -2.98
C PHE A 124 9.58 -4.87 -1.67
N SER A 125 9.42 -3.69 -1.06
CA SER A 125 9.65 -3.47 0.37
C SER A 125 8.40 -2.84 0.95
N TYR A 126 7.78 -3.49 1.93
CA TYR A 126 6.54 -3.07 2.55
C TYR A 126 6.83 -2.75 4.01
N LEU A 127 6.70 -1.48 4.40
CA LEU A 127 7.09 -0.99 5.71
C LEU A 127 5.86 -0.37 6.39
N ALA A 128 5.11 -1.20 7.12
CA ALA A 128 3.90 -0.77 7.80
C ALA A 128 4.09 -0.63 9.31
N HIS A 129 3.42 0.39 9.84
CA HIS A 129 3.21 0.63 11.26
C HIS A 129 1.70 0.71 11.48
N ASP A 130 1.17 -0.18 12.33
CA ASP A 130 -0.26 -0.41 12.53
C ASP A 130 -0.98 -0.70 11.20
N ASP A 131 -1.31 -1.97 10.92
CA ASP A 131 -1.86 -2.37 9.62
C ASP A 131 -3.01 -1.45 9.12
N GLY A 132 -2.83 -0.92 7.91
CA GLY A 132 -3.74 0.04 7.28
C GLY A 132 -3.69 1.48 7.81
N TRP A 133 -2.89 1.79 8.84
CA TRP A 133 -2.72 3.16 9.36
C TRP A 133 -1.59 3.90 8.65
N PHE A 134 -0.39 3.34 8.65
CA PHE A 134 0.75 3.90 7.93
C PHE A 134 1.51 2.80 7.21
N ASN A 135 1.77 3.01 5.92
CA ASN A 135 2.61 2.12 5.14
C ASN A 135 3.48 2.91 4.17
N THR A 136 4.79 2.65 4.19
CA THR A 136 5.70 3.03 3.12
C THR A 136 6.01 1.81 2.28
N PHE A 137 5.63 1.88 1.02
CA PHE A 137 5.76 0.82 0.04
C PHE A 137 6.76 1.22 -1.05
N TYR A 138 7.68 0.33 -1.37
CA TYR A 138 8.60 0.46 -2.50
C TYR A 138 8.33 -0.64 -3.52
N SER A 139 8.40 -0.31 -4.81
CA SER A 139 8.26 -1.29 -5.89
C SER A 139 9.23 -1.01 -7.02
N ARG A 140 9.95 -2.04 -7.50
CA ARG A 140 10.81 -1.93 -8.69
C ARG A 140 10.04 -1.55 -9.96
N ASN A 141 8.72 -1.73 -9.96
CA ASN A 141 7.86 -1.43 -11.09
C ASN A 141 6.59 -0.71 -10.61
N LEU A 142 6.58 0.62 -10.75
CA LEU A 142 5.45 1.45 -10.37
C LEU A 142 4.12 1.02 -11.03
N ARG A 143 4.17 0.37 -12.21
CA ARG A 143 2.97 -0.16 -12.86
C ARG A 143 2.28 -1.24 -12.04
N GLU A 144 3.02 -2.06 -11.29
CA GLU A 144 2.40 -3.03 -10.40
C GLU A 144 1.57 -2.32 -9.33
N PHE A 145 2.03 -1.16 -8.84
CA PHE A 145 1.23 -0.37 -7.91
C PHE A 145 -0.01 0.25 -8.53
N GLU A 146 0.04 0.68 -9.79
CA GLU A 146 -1.14 1.18 -10.52
C GLU A 146 -2.25 0.11 -10.58
N HIS A 147 -1.88 -1.15 -10.81
CA HIS A 147 -2.81 -2.29 -10.77
C HIS A 147 -3.32 -2.56 -9.34
N ILE A 148 -2.42 -2.52 -8.34
CA ILE A 148 -2.76 -2.71 -6.93
C ILE A 148 -3.81 -1.69 -6.49
N ILE A 149 -3.59 -0.40 -6.76
CA ILE A 149 -4.54 0.67 -6.38
C ILE A 149 -5.90 0.47 -7.04
N GLY A 150 -5.93 0.15 -8.34
CA GLY A 150 -7.18 -0.12 -9.04
C GLY A 150 -8.00 -1.23 -8.39
N LYS A 151 -7.33 -2.32 -7.96
CA LYS A 151 -7.98 -3.44 -7.26
C LYS A 151 -8.36 -3.09 -5.82
N VAL A 152 -7.50 -2.40 -5.07
CA VAL A 152 -7.79 -1.97 -3.68
C VAL A 152 -9.00 -1.05 -3.63
N ILE A 153 -9.11 -0.08 -4.54
CA ILE A 153 -10.30 0.79 -4.63
C ILE A 153 -11.57 -0.05 -4.85
N ARG A 154 -11.52 -1.06 -5.72
CA ARG A 154 -12.66 -1.97 -5.94
C ARG A 154 -13.04 -2.74 -4.68
N LEU A 155 -12.04 -3.24 -3.92
CA LEU A 155 -12.26 -3.93 -2.65
C LEU A 155 -12.94 -3.03 -1.62
N LYS A 156 -12.59 -1.74 -1.55
CA LYS A 156 -13.23 -0.74 -0.67
C LYS A 156 -14.67 -0.40 -1.07
N VAL A 157 -14.94 -0.25 -2.37
CA VAL A 157 -16.26 0.17 -2.87
C VAL A 157 -17.38 -0.83 -2.54
N ASN A 158 -17.13 -2.14 -2.64
CA ASN A 158 -18.18 -3.13 -2.34
C ASN A 158 -17.68 -4.57 -2.20
N ARG A 159 -18.00 -5.22 -1.07
CA ARG A 159 -17.75 -6.66 -0.83
C ARG A 159 -18.76 -7.62 -1.50
N ARG A 160 -19.81 -7.12 -2.16
CA ARG A 160 -20.98 -7.95 -2.58
C ARG A 160 -21.45 -7.80 -4.03
N LYS A 161 -20.97 -6.81 -4.79
CA LYS A 161 -21.34 -6.62 -6.21
C LYS A 161 -20.09 -6.63 -7.07
N VAL A 162 -20.19 -7.23 -8.26
CA VAL A 162 -19.12 -7.20 -9.25
C VAL A 162 -18.96 -5.75 -9.73
N VAL A 163 -17.90 -5.10 -9.26
CA VAL A 163 -17.48 -3.77 -9.72
C VAL A 163 -16.50 -3.98 -10.88
N PRO A 164 -16.69 -3.34 -12.05
CA PRO A 164 -15.75 -3.42 -13.17
C PRO A 164 -14.33 -3.02 -12.76
N GLU A 165 -13.34 -3.56 -13.45
CA GLU A 165 -11.94 -3.18 -13.25
C GLU A 165 -11.72 -1.69 -13.56
N ILE A 166 -10.89 -1.04 -12.75
CA ILE A 166 -10.45 0.33 -13.02
C ILE A 166 -9.40 0.22 -14.14
N PRO A 167 -9.60 0.90 -15.28
CA PRO A 167 -8.62 0.92 -16.36
C PRO A 167 -7.29 1.48 -15.88
N LEU A 168 -6.18 0.95 -16.42
CA LEU A 168 -4.83 1.37 -16.02
C LEU A 168 -4.64 2.88 -16.21
N GLU A 169 -5.19 3.46 -17.27
CA GLU A 169 -5.11 4.89 -17.53
C GLU A 169 -5.72 5.73 -16.40
N ILE A 170 -6.77 5.24 -15.73
CA ILE A 170 -7.38 5.90 -14.58
C ILE A 170 -6.51 5.70 -13.34
N SER A 171 -5.99 4.49 -13.09
CA SER A 171 -5.04 4.26 -12.00
C SER A 171 -3.82 5.17 -12.11
N ASN A 172 -3.28 5.35 -13.31
CA ASN A 172 -2.10 6.17 -13.57
C ASN A 172 -2.39 7.65 -13.26
N GLN A 173 -3.56 8.16 -13.66
CA GLN A 173 -4.00 9.51 -13.29
C GLN A 173 -4.14 9.68 -11.77
N LEU A 174 -4.61 8.65 -11.05
CA LEU A 174 -4.66 8.70 -9.57
C LEU A 174 -3.26 8.75 -8.97
N ILE A 175 -2.29 8.02 -9.51
CA ILE A 175 -0.88 8.09 -9.08
C ILE A 175 -0.27 9.46 -9.37
N GLU A 176 -0.60 10.07 -10.51
CA GLU A 176 -0.20 11.46 -10.81
C GLU A 176 -0.75 12.44 -9.77
N TYR A 177 -2.03 12.36 -9.42
CA TYR A 177 -2.60 13.20 -8.35
C TYR A 177 -2.02 12.90 -6.97
N ALA A 178 -1.61 11.65 -6.72
CA ALA A 178 -0.94 11.26 -5.48
C ALA A 178 0.45 11.89 -5.33
N GLN A 179 1.05 12.43 -6.40
CA GLN A 179 2.28 13.23 -6.27
C GLN A 179 2.06 14.54 -5.53
N ASP A 180 0.80 14.99 -5.35
CA ASP A 180 0.42 16.14 -4.51
C ASP A 180 -0.38 15.71 -3.26
N GLY A 181 -0.36 14.41 -2.92
CA GLY A 181 -1.08 13.83 -1.79
C GLY A 181 -2.56 13.67 -2.05
N LEU A 182 -2.96 12.51 -2.57
CA LEU A 182 -4.33 12.18 -2.97
C LEU A 182 -5.08 11.49 -1.84
N LEU A 183 -6.24 12.04 -1.49
CA LEU A 183 -7.24 11.42 -0.64
C LEU A 183 -8.38 10.88 -1.52
N LEU A 184 -8.79 9.64 -1.27
CA LEU A 184 -10.03 9.05 -1.75
C LEU A 184 -10.96 8.86 -0.57
N ASP A 185 -12.12 9.51 -0.62
CA ASP A 185 -13.08 9.57 0.47
C ASP A 185 -14.19 8.52 0.26
N PHE A 186 -14.09 7.40 0.97
CA PHE A 186 -15.08 6.32 0.87
C PHE A 186 -16.29 6.55 1.79
N ASP A 187 -16.16 7.42 2.81
CA ASP A 187 -17.26 7.86 3.69
C ASP A 187 -18.32 8.65 2.94
N HIS A 188 -17.90 9.50 2.00
CA HIS A 188 -18.80 10.37 1.23
C HIS A 188 -19.13 9.84 -0.17
N VAL A 189 -19.11 8.52 -0.35
CA VAL A 189 -19.45 7.88 -1.63
C VAL A 189 -20.91 8.14 -1.99
N ILE A 190 -21.13 8.73 -3.17
CA ILE A 190 -22.45 9.01 -3.71
C ILE A 190 -22.91 7.78 -4.49
N ARG A 191 -24.05 7.22 -4.08
CA ARG A 191 -24.67 6.06 -4.75
C ARG A 191 -26.02 6.44 -5.34
N GLY A 192 -26.14 6.34 -6.66
CA GLY A 192 -27.39 6.62 -7.37
C GLY A 192 -27.41 5.94 -8.74
N ARG A 193 -27.50 6.73 -9.82
CA ARG A 193 -27.34 6.24 -11.20
C ARG A 193 -25.87 5.91 -11.53
N SER A 194 -24.95 6.51 -10.78
CA SER A 194 -23.50 6.30 -10.79
C SER A 194 -23.05 5.96 -9.37
N LEU A 195 -21.85 5.38 -9.29
CA LEU A 195 -21.05 5.37 -8.07
C LEU A 195 -20.00 6.47 -8.22
N GLU A 196 -19.90 7.36 -7.23
CA GLU A 196 -18.97 8.48 -7.27
C GLU A 196 -18.20 8.54 -5.96
N ILE A 197 -16.87 8.51 -6.05
CA ILE A 197 -15.96 8.56 -4.91
C ILE A 197 -15.26 9.91 -4.97
N PRO A 198 -15.50 10.83 -4.01
CA PRO A 198 -14.79 12.09 -3.96
C PRO A 198 -13.28 11.86 -3.80
N ILE A 199 -12.49 12.62 -4.55
CA ILE A 199 -11.03 12.58 -4.49
C ILE A 199 -10.48 14.01 -4.39
N PHE A 200 -9.43 14.20 -3.58
CA PHE A 200 -8.86 15.52 -3.29
C PHE A 200 -7.33 15.46 -3.19
N SER A 201 -6.64 16.47 -3.72
CA SER A 201 -5.20 16.64 -3.42
C SER A 201 -5.04 17.54 -2.21
N ILE A 202 -4.66 16.95 -1.08
CA ILE A 202 -4.62 17.60 0.23
C ILE A 202 -3.20 17.97 0.72
N GLY A 203 -2.19 17.74 -0.13
CA GLY A 203 -0.77 17.96 0.18
C GLY A 203 -0.09 16.70 0.70
N LYS A 204 1.25 16.69 0.69
CA LYS A 204 2.07 15.57 1.17
C LYS A 204 2.18 15.54 2.69
N MET A 205 1.66 14.49 3.29
CA MET A 205 1.57 14.26 4.73
C MET A 205 2.24 12.93 5.09
N LEU A 206 3.09 12.94 6.11
CA LEU A 206 3.72 11.74 6.66
C LEU A 206 3.21 11.40 8.06
N ASN A 207 2.52 12.34 8.71
CA ASN A 207 1.86 12.14 9.99
C ASN A 207 0.37 11.87 9.74
N MET A 208 -0.04 10.60 9.86
CA MET A 208 -1.42 10.17 9.61
C MET A 208 -2.38 10.62 10.71
N ASP A 209 -1.91 10.80 11.94
CA ASP A 209 -2.71 11.41 13.01
C ASP A 209 -3.07 12.85 12.67
N ASP A 210 -2.12 13.65 12.19
CA ASP A 210 -2.37 15.03 11.75
C ASP A 210 -3.34 15.05 10.56
N MET A 211 -3.07 14.22 9.54
CA MET A 211 -3.93 14.09 8.36
C MET A 211 -5.38 13.78 8.73
N TYR A 212 -5.58 12.80 9.63
CA TYR A 212 -6.91 12.38 10.04
C TYR A 212 -7.59 13.41 10.96
N ASN A 213 -6.89 13.89 11.99
CA ASN A 213 -7.47 14.80 12.99
C ASN A 213 -7.77 16.18 12.41
N ASN A 214 -7.04 16.61 11.38
CA ASN A 214 -7.23 17.91 10.71
C ASN A 214 -7.85 17.77 9.31
N LEU A 215 -8.42 16.62 8.95
CA LEU A 215 -8.86 16.29 7.59
C LEU A 215 -9.74 17.38 6.95
N GLN A 216 -10.71 17.91 7.68
CA GLN A 216 -11.61 18.97 7.19
C GLN A 216 -10.86 20.25 6.78
N LYS A 217 -9.83 20.62 7.53
CA LYS A 217 -8.97 21.78 7.22
C LYS A 217 -8.12 21.51 5.98
N HIS A 218 -7.67 20.27 5.79
CA HIS A 218 -6.94 19.86 4.60
C HIS A 218 -7.83 19.88 3.35
N LEU A 219 -9.06 19.36 3.46
CA LEU A 219 -10.07 19.40 2.39
C LEU A 219 -10.40 20.83 1.96
N GLN A 220 -10.61 21.75 2.92
CA GLN A 220 -10.88 23.17 2.63
C GLN A 220 -9.72 23.89 1.89
N ARG A 221 -8.50 23.37 2.02
CA ARG A 221 -7.29 23.91 1.39
C ARG A 221 -6.89 23.16 0.13
N ALA A 222 -7.60 22.09 -0.21
CA ALA A 222 -7.30 21.27 -1.38
C ALA A 222 -7.37 22.11 -2.65
N LYS A 223 -6.31 22.07 -3.46
CA LYS A 223 -6.26 22.80 -4.73
C LYS A 223 -6.97 22.04 -5.85
N PHE A 224 -7.15 20.74 -5.66
CA PHE A 224 -7.79 19.83 -6.60
C PHE A 224 -8.90 19.06 -5.88
N GLY A 225 -10.05 18.98 -6.53
CA GLY A 225 -11.20 18.19 -6.11
C GLY A 225 -11.91 17.62 -7.32
N ALA A 226 -12.08 16.30 -7.35
CA ALA A 226 -12.76 15.56 -8.41
C ALA A 226 -13.59 14.41 -7.83
N CYS A 227 -14.29 13.68 -8.69
CA CYS A 227 -14.91 12.40 -8.37
C CYS A 227 -14.33 11.33 -9.29
N LEU A 228 -13.95 10.20 -8.71
CA LEU A 228 -13.81 8.94 -9.44
C LEU A 228 -15.20 8.35 -9.63
N VAL A 229 -15.67 8.32 -10.88
CA VAL A 229 -17.06 8.01 -11.24
C VAL A 229 -17.13 6.72 -12.05
N LEU A 230 -17.95 5.78 -11.59
CA LEU A 230 -18.37 4.60 -12.32
C LEU A 230 -19.80 4.79 -12.85
N LYS A 231 -19.93 4.80 -14.18
CA LYS A 231 -21.19 4.76 -14.94
C LYS A 231 -21.26 3.46 -15.75
N LYS A 232 -22.38 3.23 -16.46
CA LYS A 232 -22.52 2.10 -17.39
C LYS A 232 -21.42 2.06 -18.47
N SER A 233 -20.90 3.22 -18.86
CA SER A 233 -19.83 3.36 -19.85
C SER A 233 -18.43 3.04 -19.30
N GLY A 234 -18.28 2.79 -18.00
CA GLY A 234 -17.01 2.53 -17.34
C GLY A 234 -16.61 3.62 -16.34
N TRP A 235 -15.35 3.54 -15.93
CA TRP A 235 -14.72 4.47 -14.98
C TRP A 235 -14.25 5.75 -15.68
N SER A 236 -14.29 6.86 -14.95
CA SER A 236 -13.81 8.17 -15.39
C SER A 236 -13.53 9.07 -14.19
N ILE A 237 -12.68 10.08 -14.35
CA ILE A 237 -12.51 11.16 -13.37
C ILE A 237 -13.30 12.37 -13.87
N GLN A 238 -14.17 12.92 -13.03
CA GLN A 238 -15.04 14.05 -13.37
C GLN A 238 -14.88 15.17 -12.33
N PRO A 239 -15.08 16.46 -12.71
CA PRO A 239 -14.99 17.56 -11.74
C PRO A 239 -15.96 17.37 -10.57
N TYR A 240 -15.50 17.68 -9.36
CA TYR A 240 -16.33 17.65 -8.16
C TYR A 240 -17.11 18.96 -8.05
N TYR A 241 -18.38 18.94 -8.42
CA TYR A 241 -19.26 20.07 -8.17
C TYR A 241 -19.87 19.90 -6.79
N TYR A 242 -19.44 20.72 -5.83
CA TYR A 242 -20.06 20.85 -4.50
C TYR A 242 -21.58 20.79 -4.63
N ARG A 243 -22.20 19.83 -3.93
CA ARG A 243 -23.63 19.86 -3.61
C ARG A 243 -23.77 20.01 -2.10
#